data_AF-A0A959FPK8-F1
#
_entry.id   AF-A0A959FPK8-F1
#
_cell.length_a   1.000
_cell.length_b   1.000
_cell.length_c   1.000
_cell.angle_alpha   90.00
_cell.angle_beta   90.00
_cell.angle_gamma   90.00
#
_symmetry.space_group_name_H-M   'P 1'
#
loop_
_entity.id
_entity.type
_entity.pdbx_description
1 polymer ?
#
loop_
_entity_poly.entity_id
_entity_poly.type
_entity_poly.pdbx_seq_one_letter_code
_entity_poly.pdbx_strand_id
1 'polypeptide(L)'
;VVSVVASYLIIFIFQNIRSHTKLFLLIAVLLLLYAVGKQQHLSSLLIILIFGLIIANMKLFFRGRLGKWLHLERAEQIYEDLHLITMETAFVVRTFFFVIFGITISLASLANLDVALISGLIILSIYAIRWVILRIFIGKDILPQLFIAPRGLITILLFYNIPTEAQVPGFEPGILLFIIIGTSVLMTLALISDKRRTGQAVRKAQEKPIGFEKWKAPTINEVVEEKG
;
A
#
# COMPACT_ATOMS: atom_id res chain seq x y z
N VAL A 1 7.28 20.71 4.97
CA VAL A 1 6.63 22.02 5.29
C VAL A 1 5.77 22.51 4.14
N VAL A 2 6.33 22.73 2.94
CA VAL A 2 5.58 23.19 1.75
C VAL A 2 4.36 22.32 1.43
N SER A 3 4.51 20.99 1.48
CA SER A 3 3.42 20.03 1.26
C SER A 3 2.24 20.20 2.22
N VAL A 4 2.54 20.48 3.50
CA VAL A 4 1.54 20.67 4.55
C VAL A 4 0.79 21.98 4.32
N VAL A 5 1.51 23.08 4.07
CA VAL A 5 0.91 24.39 3.78
C VAL A 5 0.01 24.33 2.55
N ALA A 6 0.48 23.70 1.47
CA ALA A 6 -0.32 23.52 0.26
C ALA A 6 -1.58 22.69 0.53
N SER A 7 -1.48 21.62 1.32
CA SER A 7 -2.63 20.78 1.68
C SER A 7 -3.70 21.55 2.47
N TYR A 8 -3.29 22.39 3.43
CA TYR A 8 -4.22 23.24 4.17
C TYR A 8 -4.88 24.31 3.29
N LEU A 9 -4.11 24.95 2.41
CA LEU A 9 -4.63 25.94 1.44
C LEU A 9 -5.71 25.30 0.56
N ILE A 10 -5.46 24.09 0.08
CA ILE A 10 -6.38 23.35 -0.78
C ILE A 10 -7.71 23.06 -0.06
N ILE A 11 -7.65 22.57 1.18
CA ILE A 11 -8.87 22.30 1.97
C ILE A 11 -9.66 23.60 2.20
N PHE A 12 -8.97 24.71 2.46
CA PHE A 12 -9.60 26.02 2.61
C PHE A 12 -10.28 26.51 1.32
N ILE A 13 -9.67 26.31 0.16
CA ILE A 13 -10.27 26.63 -1.14
C ILE A 13 -11.51 25.77 -1.36
N PHE A 14 -11.44 24.46 -1.07
CA PHE A 14 -12.51 23.52 -1.39
C PHE A 14 -13.78 23.63 -0.56
N GLN A 15 -13.67 23.95 0.73
CA GLN A 15 -14.85 24.12 1.57
C GLN A 15 -15.78 25.27 1.16
N ASN A 16 -15.27 26.20 0.35
CA ASN A 16 -16.03 27.34 -0.15
C ASN A 16 -16.81 27.03 -1.45
N ILE A 17 -16.58 25.86 -2.07
CA ILE A 17 -17.13 25.51 -3.39
C ILE A 17 -18.44 24.71 -3.20
N ARG A 18 -19.56 25.26 -3.69
CA ARG A 18 -20.90 24.67 -3.60
C ARG A 18 -21.39 23.96 -4.88
N SER A 19 -20.56 23.85 -5.90
CA SER A 19 -20.97 23.35 -7.22
C SER A 19 -21.13 21.82 -7.28
N HIS A 20 -22.11 21.32 -8.04
CA HIS A 20 -22.27 19.91 -8.37
C HIS A 20 -21.09 19.34 -9.18
N THR A 21 -20.35 20.18 -9.91
CA THR A 21 -19.15 19.81 -10.69
C THR A 21 -17.83 19.92 -9.91
N LYS A 22 -17.89 19.89 -8.57
CA LYS A 22 -16.74 20.04 -7.66
C LYS A 22 -15.63 18.98 -7.86
N LEU A 23 -15.97 17.80 -8.37
CA LEU A 23 -15.04 16.68 -8.52
C LEU A 23 -13.99 16.89 -9.59
N PHE A 24 -14.40 17.32 -10.79
CA PHE A 24 -13.47 17.64 -11.88
C PHE A 24 -12.54 18.80 -11.49
N LEU A 25 -13.08 19.81 -10.82
CA LEU A 25 -12.29 20.90 -10.27
C LEU A 25 -11.26 20.39 -9.27
N LEU A 26 -11.64 19.42 -8.44
CA LEU A 26 -10.75 18.86 -7.44
C LEU A 26 -9.59 18.09 -8.05
N ILE A 27 -9.84 17.28 -9.08
CA ILE A 27 -8.79 16.62 -9.87
C ILE A 27 -7.90 17.67 -10.55
N ALA A 28 -8.48 18.72 -11.13
CA ALA A 28 -7.72 19.78 -11.80
C ALA A 28 -6.75 20.51 -10.83
N VAL A 29 -7.19 20.83 -9.61
CA VAL A 29 -6.33 21.42 -8.59
C VAL A 29 -5.25 20.44 -8.12
N LEU A 30 -5.56 19.15 -7.99
CA LEU A 30 -4.56 18.12 -7.67
C LEU A 30 -3.50 17.99 -8.76
N LEU A 31 -3.90 18.03 -10.03
CA LEU A 31 -2.99 18.04 -11.17
C LEU A 31 -2.16 19.32 -11.25
N LEU A 32 -2.77 20.48 -10.97
CA LEU A 32 -2.05 21.76 -10.86
C LEU A 32 -0.98 21.69 -9.77
N LEU A 33 -1.34 21.19 -8.60
CA LEU A 33 -0.41 21.01 -7.49
C LEU A 33 0.72 20.04 -7.84
N TYR A 34 0.39 18.96 -8.54
CA TYR A 34 1.40 18.03 -9.05
C TYR A 34 2.38 18.73 -10.00
N ALA A 35 1.87 19.52 -10.94
CA ALA A 35 2.66 20.25 -11.94
C ALA A 35 3.55 21.31 -11.29
N VAL A 36 3.00 22.14 -10.40
CA VAL A 36 3.75 23.15 -9.63
C VAL A 36 4.80 22.49 -8.75
N GLY A 37 4.43 21.41 -8.05
CA GLY A 37 5.37 20.63 -7.24
C GLY A 37 6.54 20.09 -8.06
N LYS A 38 6.25 19.62 -9.30
CA LYS A 38 7.26 19.04 -10.18
C LYS A 38 8.19 20.11 -10.74
N GLN A 39 7.67 21.29 -11.06
CA GLN A 39 8.46 22.44 -11.51
C GLN A 39 9.44 22.92 -10.42
N GLN A 40 9.03 22.86 -9.15
CA GLN A 40 9.87 23.23 -8.00
C GLN A 40 10.82 22.10 -7.56
N HIS A 41 10.98 21.03 -8.35
CA HIS A 41 11.76 19.84 -8.02
C HIS A 41 11.38 19.15 -6.70
N LEU A 42 10.17 19.40 -6.20
CA LEU A 42 9.64 18.72 -5.02
C LEU A 42 9.12 17.34 -5.41
N SER A 43 9.10 16.41 -4.46
CA SER A 43 8.40 15.14 -4.66
C SER A 43 6.89 15.38 -4.68
N SER A 44 6.34 15.67 -5.87
CA SER A 44 4.91 15.95 -6.07
C SER A 44 4.02 14.82 -5.55
N LEU A 45 4.48 13.57 -5.64
CA LEU A 45 3.79 12.40 -5.08
C LEU A 45 3.64 12.50 -3.56
N LEU A 46 4.68 12.97 -2.85
CA LEU A 46 4.58 13.20 -1.40
C LEU A 46 3.61 14.34 -1.06
N ILE A 47 3.52 15.38 -1.89
CA ILE A 47 2.56 16.46 -1.68
C ILE A 47 1.13 15.90 -1.76
N ILE A 48 0.82 15.13 -2.82
CA ILE A 48 -0.49 14.50 -3.00
C ILE A 48 -0.79 13.51 -1.86
N LEU A 49 0.20 12.72 -1.44
CA LEU A 49 0.05 11.77 -0.33
C LEU A 49 -0.29 12.49 0.98
N ILE A 50 0.43 13.57 1.30
CA ILE A 50 0.20 14.37 2.52
C ILE A 50 -1.18 15.02 2.47
N PHE A 51 -1.59 15.54 1.31
CA PHE A 51 -2.95 16.03 1.11
C PHE A 51 -3.98 14.94 1.40
N GLY A 52 -3.84 13.76 0.77
CA GLY A 52 -4.69 12.59 0.99
C GLY A 52 -4.78 12.18 2.45
N LEU A 53 -3.65 12.21 3.17
CA LEU A 53 -3.59 11.88 4.59
C LEU A 53 -4.35 12.90 5.45
N ILE A 54 -4.20 14.20 5.16
CA ILE A 54 -4.86 15.27 5.91
C ILE A 54 -6.38 15.24 5.69
N ILE A 55 -6.84 15.03 4.45
CA ILE A 55 -8.28 14.93 4.13
C ILE A 55 -8.92 13.67 4.74
N ALA A 56 -8.22 12.53 4.75
CA ALA A 56 -8.71 11.32 5.40
C ALA A 56 -8.76 11.46 6.94
N ASN A 57 -7.91 12.31 7.53
CA ASN A 57 -7.79 12.48 8.98
C ASN A 57 -8.19 13.89 9.44
N MET A 58 -9.24 14.47 8.83
CA MET A 58 -9.69 15.85 9.10
C MET A 58 -9.87 16.16 10.60
N LYS A 59 -10.46 15.23 11.36
CA LYS A 59 -10.72 15.41 12.80
C LYS A 59 -9.44 15.57 13.63
N LEU A 60 -8.33 14.94 13.20
CA LEU A 60 -7.03 15.02 13.87
C LEU A 60 -6.28 16.29 13.48
N PHE A 61 -6.26 16.64 12.19
CA PHE A 61 -5.48 17.77 11.65
C PHE A 61 -6.14 19.15 11.82
N PHE A 62 -7.45 19.20 12.08
CA PHE A 62 -8.22 20.45 12.25
C PHE A 62 -8.80 20.61 13.67
N ARG A 63 -7.99 20.36 14.71
CA ARG A 63 -8.38 20.62 16.10
C ARG A 63 -8.16 22.10 16.48
N GLY A 64 -9.02 22.65 17.35
CA GLY A 64 -8.83 23.98 17.96
C GLY A 64 -9.30 25.15 17.07
N ARG A 65 -8.44 26.17 16.86
CA ARG A 65 -8.81 27.40 16.10
C ARG A 65 -9.04 27.13 14.62
N LEU A 66 -8.33 26.17 14.03
CA LEU A 66 -8.49 25.76 12.63
C LEU A 66 -9.81 25.02 12.36
N GLY A 67 -10.32 24.28 13.35
CA GLY A 67 -11.61 23.58 13.25
C GLY A 67 -12.81 24.54 13.16
N LYS A 68 -12.69 25.76 13.67
CA LYS A 68 -13.75 26.79 13.56
C LYS A 68 -13.97 27.25 12.11
N TRP A 69 -12.95 27.11 11.27
CA TRP A 69 -13.01 27.50 9.86
C TRP A 69 -13.36 26.34 8.94
N LEU A 70 -13.46 25.11 9.47
CA LEU A 70 -13.74 23.91 8.69
C LEU A 70 -15.22 23.53 8.77
N HIS A 71 -15.89 23.46 7.61
CA HIS A 71 -17.23 22.88 7.52
C HIS A 71 -17.13 21.34 7.41
N LEU A 72 -17.11 20.66 8.56
CA LEU A 72 -16.83 19.21 8.65
C LEU A 72 -17.71 18.35 7.74
N GLU A 73 -19.03 18.59 7.71
CA GLU A 73 -19.99 17.84 6.88
C GLU A 73 -19.70 17.95 5.38
N ARG A 74 -19.36 19.16 4.90
CA ARG A 74 -19.02 19.38 3.48
C ARG A 74 -17.68 18.73 3.14
N ALA A 75 -16.72 18.83 4.06
CA ALA A 75 -15.38 18.32 3.87
C ALA A 75 -15.36 16.78 3.85
N GLU A 76 -16.20 16.14 4.67
CA GLU A 76 -16.43 14.69 4.69
C GLU A 76 -17.09 14.22 3.38
N GLN A 77 -18.11 14.93 2.89
CA GLN A 77 -18.71 14.61 1.59
C GLN A 77 -17.70 14.71 0.44
N ILE A 78 -16.83 15.74 0.43
CA ILE A 78 -15.78 15.90 -0.58
C ILE A 78 -14.75 14.76 -0.49
N TYR A 79 -14.39 14.33 0.73
CA TYR A 79 -13.50 13.20 0.93
C TYR A 79 -14.09 11.92 0.35
N GLU A 80 -15.36 11.61 0.64
CA GLU A 80 -16.04 10.41 0.12
C GLU A 80 -16.11 10.44 -1.42
N ASP A 81 -16.51 11.57 -2.00
CA ASP A 81 -16.58 11.73 -3.46
C ASP A 81 -15.19 11.56 -4.11
N LEU A 82 -14.13 12.13 -3.51
CA LEU A 82 -12.75 11.98 -3.96
C LEU A 82 -12.25 10.55 -3.81
N HIS A 83 -12.56 9.88 -2.70
CA HIS A 83 -12.16 8.51 -2.43
C HIS A 83 -12.78 7.56 -3.46
N LEU A 84 -14.07 7.72 -3.76
CA LEU A 84 -14.76 6.94 -4.77
C LEU A 84 -14.09 7.08 -6.14
N ILE A 85 -13.90 8.31 -6.61
CA ILE A 85 -13.33 8.55 -7.95
C ILE A 85 -11.87 8.10 -8.02
N THR A 86 -11.08 8.31 -6.97
CA THR A 86 -9.68 7.86 -6.97
C THR A 86 -9.58 6.34 -6.97
N MET A 87 -10.47 5.64 -6.26
CA MET A 87 -10.56 4.18 -6.28
C MET A 87 -10.96 3.66 -7.67
N GLU A 88 -12.00 4.23 -8.28
CA GLU A 88 -12.46 3.85 -9.62
C GLU A 88 -11.41 4.16 -10.69
N THR A 89 -10.85 5.37 -10.67
CA THR A 89 -9.82 5.79 -11.63
C THR A 89 -8.54 4.97 -11.46
N ALA A 90 -8.12 4.67 -10.23
CA ALA A 90 -6.96 3.81 -10.00
C ALA A 90 -7.18 2.38 -10.51
N PHE A 91 -8.41 1.85 -10.42
CA PHE A 91 -8.75 0.56 -11.00
C PHE A 91 -8.66 0.58 -12.53
N VAL A 92 -9.22 1.62 -13.17
CA VAL A 92 -9.13 1.82 -14.62
C VAL A 92 -7.68 1.96 -15.06
N VAL A 93 -6.93 2.91 -14.48
CA VAL A 93 -5.51 3.15 -14.80
C VAL A 93 -4.69 1.88 -14.62
N ARG A 94 -4.87 1.13 -13.52
CA ARG A 94 -4.15 -0.13 -13.28
C ARG A 94 -4.44 -1.16 -14.38
N THR A 95 -5.70 -1.32 -14.77
CA THR A 95 -6.11 -2.30 -15.79
C THR A 95 -5.51 -1.94 -17.14
N PHE A 96 -5.73 -0.70 -17.61
CA PHE A 96 -5.18 -0.24 -18.88
C PHE A 96 -3.65 -0.26 -18.90
N PHE A 97 -3.02 0.11 -17.80
CA PHE A 97 -1.57 0.07 -17.67
C PHE A 97 -1.01 -1.33 -17.86
N PHE A 98 -1.58 -2.33 -17.18
CA PHE A 98 -1.12 -3.72 -17.33
C PHE A 98 -1.45 -4.30 -18.71
N VAL A 99 -2.58 -3.92 -19.31
CA VAL A 99 -2.91 -4.32 -20.69
C VAL A 99 -1.91 -3.72 -21.68
N ILE A 100 -1.66 -2.41 -21.63
CA ILE A 100 -0.68 -1.73 -22.48
C ILE A 100 0.72 -2.31 -22.28
N PHE A 101 1.12 -2.53 -21.02
CA PHE A 101 2.39 -3.17 -20.70
C PHE A 101 2.48 -4.61 -21.24
N GLY A 102 1.40 -5.37 -21.15
CA GLY A 102 1.34 -6.74 -21.65
C GLY A 102 1.47 -6.84 -23.17
N ILE A 103 0.91 -5.89 -23.92
CA ILE A 103 1.01 -5.89 -25.39
C ILE A 103 2.34 -5.32 -25.91
N THR A 104 3.06 -4.51 -25.13
CA THR A 104 4.34 -3.91 -25.56
C THR A 104 5.52 -4.83 -25.35
N ILE A 105 5.41 -5.87 -24.52
CA ILE A 105 6.50 -6.80 -24.23
C ILE A 105 6.49 -7.99 -25.19
N SER A 106 7.68 -8.41 -25.61
CA SER A 106 7.87 -9.65 -26.35
C SER A 106 7.73 -10.86 -25.41
N LEU A 107 6.63 -11.60 -25.51
CA LEU A 107 6.47 -12.87 -24.78
C LEU A 107 7.59 -13.88 -25.11
N ALA A 108 8.20 -13.75 -26.29
CA ALA A 108 9.36 -14.56 -26.67
C ALA A 108 10.55 -14.39 -25.71
N SER A 109 10.73 -13.21 -25.09
CA SER A 109 11.79 -12.98 -24.10
C SER A 109 11.62 -13.82 -22.82
N LEU A 110 10.38 -14.20 -22.47
CA LEU A 110 10.12 -15.07 -21.31
C LEU A 110 10.57 -16.51 -21.53
N ALA A 111 10.65 -16.96 -22.78
CA ALA A 111 11.12 -18.29 -23.13
C ALA A 111 12.65 -18.39 -23.10
N ASN A 112 13.36 -17.26 -23.00
CA ASN A 112 14.81 -17.26 -22.91
C ASN A 112 15.27 -17.69 -21.50
N LEU A 113 16.09 -18.74 -21.45
CA LEU A 113 16.67 -19.28 -20.22
C LEU A 113 17.50 -18.24 -19.45
N ASP A 114 18.21 -17.36 -20.14
CA ASP A 114 19.02 -16.31 -19.51
C ASP A 114 18.12 -15.31 -18.77
N VAL A 115 17.01 -14.90 -19.40
CA VAL A 115 16.02 -13.99 -18.81
C VAL A 115 15.37 -14.65 -17.59
N ALA A 116 15.00 -15.92 -17.67
CA ALA A 116 14.41 -16.65 -16.55
C ALA A 116 15.40 -16.80 -15.38
N LEU A 117 16.67 -17.12 -15.65
CA LEU A 117 17.71 -17.28 -14.64
C LEU A 117 18.02 -15.96 -13.94
N ILE A 118 18.26 -14.89 -14.69
CA ILE A 118 18.53 -13.55 -14.15
C ILE A 118 17.34 -13.08 -13.29
N SER A 119 16.11 -13.25 -13.80
CA SER A 119 14.90 -12.87 -13.06
C SER A 119 14.73 -13.68 -11.78
N GLY A 120 15.01 -14.99 -11.82
CA GLY A 120 14.98 -15.86 -10.65
C GLY A 120 15.97 -15.43 -9.58
N LEU A 121 17.20 -15.07 -9.96
CA LEU A 121 18.21 -14.54 -9.04
C LEU A 121 17.80 -13.20 -8.42
N ILE A 122 17.19 -12.31 -9.20
CA ILE A 122 16.67 -11.03 -8.70
C ILE A 122 15.55 -11.27 -7.69
N ILE A 123 14.58 -12.14 -8.00
CA ILE A 123 13.49 -12.49 -7.08
C ILE A 123 14.07 -13.07 -5.78
N LEU A 124 15.01 -14.01 -5.88
CA LEU A 124 15.65 -14.62 -4.72
C LEU A 124 16.36 -13.57 -3.85
N SER A 125 17.12 -12.66 -4.47
CA SER A 125 17.79 -11.56 -3.78
C SER A 125 16.81 -10.63 -3.06
N ILE A 126 15.70 -10.25 -3.72
CA ILE A 126 14.65 -9.42 -3.12
C ILE A 126 14.07 -10.08 -1.86
N TYR A 127 13.75 -11.37 -1.93
CA TYR A 127 13.19 -12.08 -0.77
C TYR A 127 14.23 -12.34 0.32
N ALA A 128 15.49 -12.59 -0.04
CA ALA A 128 16.59 -12.75 0.90
C ALA A 128 16.84 -11.46 1.69
N ILE A 129 17.01 -10.32 1.00
CA ILE A 129 17.21 -9.00 1.63
C ILE A 129 16.01 -8.68 2.54
N ARG A 130 14.79 -8.93 2.06
CA ARG A 130 13.59 -8.68 2.85
C ARG A 130 13.53 -9.57 4.10
N TRP A 131 13.90 -10.85 3.99
CA TRP A 131 13.94 -11.75 5.13
C TRP A 131 14.92 -11.25 6.20
N VAL A 132 16.11 -10.82 5.81
CA VAL A 132 17.11 -10.24 6.72
C VAL A 132 16.55 -9.00 7.42
N ILE A 133 16.00 -8.04 6.66
CA ILE A 133 15.45 -6.80 7.21
C ILE A 133 14.29 -7.11 8.18
N LEU A 134 13.30 -7.90 7.76
CA LEU A 134 12.15 -8.23 8.61
C LEU A 134 12.58 -8.97 9.88
N ARG A 135 13.57 -9.87 9.78
CA ARG A 135 14.08 -10.61 10.94
C ARG A 135 14.75 -9.69 11.97
N ILE A 136 15.45 -8.65 11.50
CA ILE A 136 16.12 -7.66 12.37
C ILE A 136 15.09 -6.74 13.05
N PHE A 137 14.09 -6.25 12.32
CA PHE A 137 13.16 -5.23 12.84
C PHE A 137 11.91 -5.80 13.54
N ILE A 138 11.36 -6.93 13.07
CA ILE A 138 10.05 -7.46 13.53
C ILE A 138 10.20 -8.76 14.32
N GLY A 139 11.30 -9.50 14.17
CA GLY A 139 11.58 -10.72 14.94
C GLY A 139 11.12 -12.01 14.27
N LYS A 140 10.51 -12.94 15.03
CA LYS A 140 10.22 -14.32 14.56
C LYS A 140 8.95 -14.44 13.70
N ASP A 141 7.95 -13.60 13.94
CA ASP A 141 6.64 -13.67 13.27
C ASP A 141 6.59 -12.83 11.99
N ILE A 142 7.40 -13.22 11.00
CA ILE A 142 7.52 -12.52 9.71
C ILE A 142 6.57 -13.03 8.62
N LEU A 143 5.79 -14.08 8.90
CA LEU A 143 4.81 -14.66 7.97
C LEU A 143 3.40 -14.17 8.32
N PRO A 144 2.64 -13.59 7.37
CA PRO A 144 2.85 -13.60 5.91
C PRO A 144 3.61 -12.38 5.34
N GLN A 145 4.03 -11.42 6.18
CA GLN A 145 4.59 -10.13 5.76
C GLN A 145 5.75 -10.24 4.76
N LEU A 146 6.61 -11.27 4.90
CA LEU A 146 7.69 -11.57 3.96
C LEU A 146 7.19 -11.70 2.51
N PHE A 147 6.08 -12.41 2.32
CA PHE A 147 5.53 -12.75 1.01
C PHE A 147 4.63 -11.67 0.40
N ILE A 148 4.22 -10.68 1.19
CA ILE A 148 3.40 -9.55 0.71
C ILE A 148 4.32 -8.55 -0.01
N ALA A 149 4.64 -8.84 -1.28
CA ALA A 149 5.55 -8.07 -2.12
C ALA A 149 4.86 -7.59 -3.40
N PRO A 150 3.92 -6.62 -3.33
CA PRO A 150 3.24 -6.14 -4.53
C PRO A 150 4.21 -5.36 -5.42
N ARG A 151 4.76 -6.02 -6.44
CA ARG A 151 5.49 -5.40 -7.55
C ARG A 151 4.57 -5.30 -8.77
N GLY A 152 4.68 -4.22 -9.52
CA GLY A 152 3.76 -3.96 -10.62
C GLY A 152 3.88 -2.52 -11.08
N LEU A 153 2.82 -1.74 -10.85
CA LEU A 153 2.65 -0.39 -11.40
C LEU A 153 3.86 0.54 -11.18
N ILE A 154 4.29 0.73 -9.93
CA ILE A 154 5.39 1.65 -9.63
C ILE A 154 6.72 1.17 -10.21
N THR A 155 6.99 -0.14 -10.20
CA THR A 155 8.24 -0.71 -10.71
C THR A 155 8.36 -0.51 -12.21
N ILE A 156 7.27 -0.73 -12.95
CA ILE A 156 7.23 -0.50 -14.39
C ILE A 156 7.39 1.00 -14.70
N LEU A 157 6.68 1.87 -13.97
CA LEU A 157 6.80 3.33 -14.17
C LEU A 157 8.22 3.83 -13.89
N LEU A 158 8.88 3.32 -12.86
CA LEU A 158 10.26 3.70 -12.56
C LEU A 158 11.22 3.23 -13.66
N PHE A 159 11.03 2.03 -14.19
CA PHE A 159 11.84 1.53 -15.29
C PHE A 159 11.74 2.39 -16.55
N TYR A 160 10.52 2.74 -16.98
CA TYR A 160 10.33 3.61 -18.16
C TYR A 160 10.75 5.07 -17.92
N ASN A 161 10.93 5.49 -16.67
CA ASN A 161 11.49 6.80 -16.34
C ASN A 161 13.03 6.82 -16.30
N ILE A 162 13.71 5.70 -16.52
CA ILE A 162 15.18 5.66 -16.55
C ILE A 162 15.66 6.38 -17.82
N PRO A 163 16.54 7.40 -17.69
CA PRO A 163 17.06 8.13 -18.84
C PRO A 163 17.92 7.22 -19.73
N THR A 164 17.91 7.46 -21.04
CA THR A 164 18.56 6.61 -22.05
C THR A 164 20.05 6.39 -21.80
N GLU A 165 20.72 7.36 -21.17
CA GLU A 165 22.14 7.32 -20.86
C GLU A 165 22.47 6.37 -19.71
N ALA A 166 21.49 6.07 -18.85
CA ALA A 166 21.62 5.17 -17.69
C ALA A 166 21.10 3.76 -17.97
N GLN A 167 20.68 3.46 -19.21
CA GLN A 167 20.18 2.14 -19.59
C GLN A 167 21.35 1.17 -19.81
N VAL A 168 21.26 -0.01 -19.20
CA VAL A 168 22.28 -1.05 -19.34
C VAL A 168 22.02 -1.83 -20.64
N PRO A 169 22.99 -1.92 -21.57
CA PRO A 169 22.80 -2.50 -22.91
C PRO A 169 22.60 -4.03 -22.98
N GLY A 170 22.18 -4.67 -21.89
CA GLY A 170 21.81 -6.09 -21.85
C GLY A 170 20.59 -6.36 -20.96
N PHE A 171 19.88 -5.32 -20.51
CA PHE A 171 18.70 -5.48 -19.68
C PHE A 171 17.45 -5.63 -20.55
N GLU A 172 17.02 -6.89 -20.72
CA GLU A 172 15.79 -7.22 -21.42
C GLU A 172 14.54 -6.81 -20.61
N PRO A 173 13.58 -6.06 -21.18
CA PRO A 173 12.32 -5.73 -20.51
C PRO A 173 11.53 -6.95 -20.02
N GLY A 174 11.73 -8.12 -20.62
CA GLY A 174 11.16 -9.40 -20.20
C GLY A 174 11.49 -9.78 -18.75
N ILE A 175 12.63 -9.33 -18.23
CA ILE A 175 13.04 -9.55 -16.83
C ILE A 175 12.01 -8.94 -15.87
N LEU A 176 11.50 -7.75 -16.19
CA LEU A 176 10.51 -7.06 -15.34
C LEU A 176 9.17 -7.80 -15.33
N LEU A 177 8.73 -8.28 -16.50
CA LEU A 177 7.51 -9.06 -16.60
C LEU A 177 7.60 -10.33 -15.75
N PHE A 178 8.73 -11.02 -15.81
CA PHE A 178 8.97 -12.22 -14.99
C PHE A 178 8.96 -11.90 -13.49
N ILE A 179 9.61 -10.81 -13.06
CA ILE A 179 9.60 -10.38 -11.65
C ILE A 179 8.17 -10.07 -11.17
N ILE A 180 7.38 -9.35 -11.97
CA ILE A 180 6.02 -8.92 -11.61
C ILE A 180 5.07 -10.11 -11.52
N ILE A 181 5.10 -11.00 -12.52
CA ILE A 181 4.29 -12.22 -12.49
C ILE A 181 4.75 -13.13 -11.35
N GLY A 182 6.05 -13.38 -11.20
CA GLY A 182 6.59 -14.25 -10.16
C GLY A 182 6.24 -13.78 -8.76
N THR A 183 6.45 -12.50 -8.46
CA THR A 183 6.12 -11.93 -7.13
C THR A 183 4.62 -11.84 -6.87
N SER A 184 3.78 -11.54 -7.88
CA SER A 184 2.33 -11.51 -7.71
C SER A 184 1.73 -12.90 -7.46
N VAL A 185 2.24 -13.94 -8.14
CA VAL A 185 1.85 -15.34 -7.90
C VAL A 185 2.27 -15.77 -6.50
N LEU A 186 3.54 -15.55 -6.12
CA LEU A 186 4.04 -15.90 -4.77
C LEU A 186 3.22 -15.21 -3.67
N MET A 187 2.92 -13.92 -3.83
CA MET A 187 2.08 -13.16 -2.89
C MET A 187 0.66 -13.74 -2.81
N THR A 188 0.05 -14.06 -3.95
CA THR A 188 -1.31 -14.62 -4.01
C THR A 188 -1.38 -15.97 -3.28
N LEU A 189 -0.42 -16.87 -3.55
CA LEU A 189 -0.33 -18.16 -2.88
C LEU A 189 -0.15 -18.01 -1.37
N ALA A 190 0.72 -17.07 -0.93
CA ALA A 190 0.95 -16.81 0.48
C ALA A 190 -0.29 -16.26 1.19
N LEU A 191 -1.01 -15.32 0.59
CA LEU A 191 -2.25 -14.76 1.16
C LEU A 191 -3.38 -15.80 1.23
N ILE A 192 -3.51 -16.66 0.23
CA ILE A 192 -4.50 -17.77 0.24
C ILE A 192 -4.15 -18.77 1.35
N SER A 193 -2.88 -19.14 1.49
CA SER A 193 -2.42 -20.05 2.54
C SER A 193 -2.64 -19.46 3.93
N ASP A 194 -2.32 -18.18 4.14
CA ASP A 194 -2.53 -17.51 5.42
C ASP A 194 -4.02 -17.38 5.78
N LYS A 195 -4.88 -17.05 4.81
CA LYS A 195 -6.34 -17.04 5.00
C LYS A 195 -6.87 -18.41 5.44
N ARG A 196 -6.37 -19.50 4.85
CA ARG A 196 -6.73 -20.87 5.24
C ARG A 196 -6.27 -21.18 6.67
N ARG A 197 -5.03 -20.81 7.02
CA ARG A 197 -4.47 -21.02 8.37
C ARG A 197 -5.25 -20.27 9.45
N THR A 198 -5.57 -19.01 9.21
CA THR A 198 -6.37 -18.18 10.12
C THR A 198 -7.79 -18.76 10.27
N GLY A 199 -8.41 -19.20 9.16
CA GLY A 199 -9.73 -19.86 9.22
C GLY A 199 -9.73 -21.16 10.04
N GLN A 200 -8.67 -21.97 9.95
CA GLN A 200 -8.51 -23.18 10.77
C GLN A 200 -8.32 -22.85 12.25
N ALA A 201 -7.54 -21.82 12.59
CA ALA A 201 -7.33 -21.39 13.97
C ALA A 201 -8.64 -20.92 14.62
N VAL A 202 -9.45 -20.14 13.89
CA VAL A 202 -10.77 -19.68 14.36
C VAL A 202 -11.72 -20.86 14.58
N ARG A 203 -11.78 -21.83 13.64
CA ARG A 203 -12.61 -23.04 13.81
C ARG A 203 -12.19 -23.86 15.04
N LYS A 204 -10.89 -24.06 15.25
CA LYS A 204 -10.36 -24.77 16.42
C LYS A 204 -10.65 -24.05 17.74
N ALA A 205 -10.68 -22.71 17.74
CA ALA A 205 -11.07 -21.92 18.89
C ALA A 205 -12.57 -22.02 19.19
N GLN A 206 -13.41 -22.05 18.16
CA GLN A 206 -14.87 -22.24 18.29
C GLN A 206 -15.23 -23.66 18.75
N GLU A 207 -14.47 -24.67 18.35
CA GLU A 207 -14.67 -26.08 18.74
C GLU A 207 -14.32 -26.36 20.21
N LYS A 208 -13.57 -25.49 20.89
CA LYS A 208 -13.34 -25.58 22.33
C LYS A 208 -14.45 -24.83 23.06
N PRO A 209 -15.44 -25.52 23.68
CA PRO A 209 -16.40 -24.83 24.52
C PRO A 209 -15.64 -24.14 25.66
N ILE A 210 -15.90 -22.86 25.85
CA ILE A 210 -15.48 -22.11 27.03
C ILE A 210 -16.27 -22.71 28.19
N GLY A 211 -15.71 -23.75 28.82
CA GLY A 211 -16.28 -24.31 30.03
C GLY A 211 -16.26 -23.25 31.12
N PHE A 212 -17.38 -23.09 31.82
CA PHE A 212 -17.41 -22.31 33.05
C PHE A 212 -16.69 -23.13 34.13
N GLU A 213 -15.39 -22.88 34.30
CA GLU A 213 -14.72 -23.36 35.50
C GLU A 213 -15.23 -22.48 36.65
N LYS A 214 -16.11 -23.03 37.50
CA LYS A 214 -16.53 -22.36 38.74
C LYS A 214 -15.26 -22.14 39.55
N TRP A 215 -14.86 -20.88 39.66
CA TRP A 215 -13.74 -20.44 40.49
C TRP A 215 -13.83 -21.13 41.86
N LYS A 216 -12.82 -21.94 42.18
CA LYS A 216 -12.63 -22.51 43.52
C LYS A 216 -11.64 -21.61 44.25
N ALA A 217 -12.01 -21.15 45.44
CA ALA A 217 -11.07 -20.43 46.30
C ALA A 217 -9.89 -21.35 46.63
N PRO A 218 -8.64 -20.87 46.59
CA PRO A 218 -7.48 -21.67 46.98
C PRO A 218 -7.64 -22.09 48.44
N THR A 219 -7.70 -23.40 48.69
CA THR A 219 -7.74 -23.95 50.04
C THR A 219 -6.30 -24.12 50.54
N ILE A 220 -6.07 -23.81 51.82
CA ILE A 220 -4.76 -23.67 52.46
C ILE A 220 -3.84 -24.90 52.31
N ASN A 221 -4.36 -26.07 51.95
CA ASN A 221 -3.60 -27.31 51.81
C ASN A 221 -2.67 -27.37 50.58
N GLU A 222 -2.90 -26.59 49.52
CA GLU A 222 -2.03 -26.62 48.32
C GLU A 222 -0.73 -25.80 48.49
N VAL A 223 -0.66 -24.92 49.50
CA VAL A 223 0.52 -24.04 49.70
C VAL A 223 1.64 -24.75 50.50
N VAL A 224 1.37 -25.93 51.06
CA VAL A 224 2.32 -26.60 51.99
C VAL A 224 3.28 -27.56 51.28
N GLU A 225 3.00 -28.02 50.06
CA GLU A 225 3.83 -29.06 49.41
C GLU A 225 5.02 -28.56 48.57
N GLU A 226 5.22 -27.25 48.38
CA GLU A 226 6.33 -26.72 47.55
C GLU A 226 7.51 -26.12 48.35
N LYS A 227 7.68 -26.52 49.61
CA LYS A 227 8.90 -26.23 50.39
C LYS A 227 9.34 -27.43 51.23
N GLY A 228 10.00 -28.37 50.56
CA GLY A 228 10.75 -29.48 51.17
C GLY A 228 11.79 -30.00 50.20
#